data_AF-A0A8R1ESU3-F1
#
_entry.id   AF-A0A8R1ESU3-F1
#
_cell.length_a   1.000
_cell.length_b   1.000
_cell.length_c   1.000
_cell.angle_alpha   90.00
_cell.angle_beta   90.00
_cell.angle_gamma   90.00
#
_symmetry.space_group_name_H-M   'P 1'
#
loop_
_entity.id
_entity.type
_entity.pdbx_description
1 polymer ?
#
loop_
_entity_poly.entity_id
_entity_poly.type
_entity_poly.pdbx_seq_one_letter_code
_entity_poly.pdbx_strand_id
1 'polypeptide(L)'
;MSKSIGNVVDPTMLTDGSLKQKAIGADGLRFWVALSGSENAGESKIGPNIIENVDKQVIALRNGFRFMIGGCQGFTGNGFSEFSQLRTLDVDMLQNCHAFVKKSIGNYEEFKFRTVANDLMQFVQRNFSANYVVSNFQFKYC
;
A
#
# COMPACT_ATOMS: atom_id res chain seq x y z
N MET A 1 -3.74 -26.13 5.62
CA MET A 1 -2.77 -26.72 4.67
C MET A 1 -2.18 -27.97 5.31
N SER A 2 -2.13 -29.10 4.61
CA SER A 2 -1.50 -30.33 5.13
C SER A 2 -0.55 -30.91 4.10
N LYS A 3 0.69 -31.22 4.52
CA LYS A 3 1.67 -31.91 3.67
C LYS A 3 1.14 -33.26 3.17
N SER A 4 0.33 -33.95 3.97
CA SER A 4 -0.26 -35.24 3.58
C SER A 4 -1.35 -35.13 2.51
N ILE A 5 -2.01 -33.98 2.39
CA ILE A 5 -3.09 -33.75 1.42
C ILE A 5 -2.54 -33.15 0.11
N GLY A 6 -1.26 -32.73 0.08
CA GLY A 6 -0.64 -32.10 -1.09
C GLY A 6 -1.07 -30.63 -1.32
N ASN A 7 -2.01 -30.11 -0.54
CA ASN A 7 -2.45 -28.71 -0.56
C ASN A 7 -1.52 -27.82 0.29
N VAL A 8 -0.24 -27.80 -0.07
CA VAL A 8 0.79 -26.95 0.55
C VAL A 8 1.33 -26.01 -0.51
N VAL A 9 1.36 -24.72 -0.18
CA VAL A 9 2.06 -23.71 -0.98
C VAL A 9 3.42 -23.49 -0.36
N ASP A 10 4.48 -23.69 -1.15
CA ASP A 10 5.85 -23.43 -0.71
C ASP A 10 6.09 -21.91 -0.61
N PRO A 11 6.47 -21.38 0.57
CA PRO A 11 6.79 -19.97 0.72
C PRO A 11 7.90 -19.50 -0.22
N THR A 12 8.91 -20.34 -0.50
CA THR A 12 10.02 -19.98 -1.40
C THR A 12 9.56 -19.82 -2.84
N MET A 13 8.61 -20.65 -3.28
CA MET A 13 7.99 -20.53 -4.61
C MET A 13 7.19 -19.23 -4.75
N LEU A 14 6.62 -18.70 -3.66
CA LEU A 14 5.94 -17.41 -3.66
C LEU A 14 6.92 -16.23 -3.70
N THR A 15 7.98 -16.28 -2.90
CA THR A 15 8.94 -15.18 -2.80
C THR A 15 9.84 -15.09 -4.02
N ASP A 16 10.35 -16.23 -4.50
CA ASP A 16 11.39 -16.31 -5.52
C ASP A 16 10.80 -16.62 -6.90
N GLY A 17 9.53 -17.05 -6.94
CA GLY A 17 8.82 -17.39 -8.15
C GLY A 17 9.13 -18.81 -8.64
N SER A 18 8.48 -19.19 -9.74
CA SER A 18 8.72 -20.44 -10.47
C SER A 18 8.47 -20.23 -11.97
N LEU A 19 8.73 -21.26 -12.77
CA LEU A 19 8.40 -21.29 -14.20
C LEU A 19 6.92 -21.02 -14.50
N LYS A 20 6.02 -21.27 -13.55
CA LYS A 20 4.57 -21.10 -13.72
C LYS A 20 3.99 -19.92 -12.93
N GLN A 21 4.79 -19.29 -12.06
CA GLN A 21 4.30 -18.32 -11.10
C GLN A 21 5.31 -17.20 -10.89
N LYS A 22 4.87 -15.96 -11.10
CA LYS A 22 5.70 -14.79 -10.86
C LYS A 22 6.00 -14.64 -9.36
N ALA A 23 7.24 -14.28 -9.05
CA ALA A 23 7.67 -13.90 -7.71
C ALA A 23 6.87 -12.68 -7.22
N ILE A 24 6.22 -12.80 -6.07
CA ILE A 24 5.60 -11.65 -5.37
C ILE A 24 6.59 -10.98 -4.39
N GLY A 25 7.72 -11.64 -4.12
CA GLY A 25 8.72 -11.20 -3.15
C GLY A 25 8.26 -11.32 -1.69
N ALA A 26 9.20 -11.10 -0.77
CA ALA A 26 8.95 -11.17 0.66
C ALA A 26 7.90 -10.14 1.13
N ASP A 27 7.89 -8.94 0.55
CA ASP A 27 6.94 -7.90 0.93
C ASP A 27 5.52 -8.20 0.45
N GLY A 28 5.36 -8.80 -0.74
CA GLY A 28 4.07 -9.29 -1.20
C GLY A 28 3.51 -10.35 -0.27
N LEU A 29 4.36 -11.29 0.18
CA LEU A 29 3.96 -12.30 1.15
C LEU A 29 3.56 -11.67 2.49
N ARG A 30 4.33 -10.71 3.02
CA ARG A 30 4.00 -9.98 4.26
C ARG A 30 2.69 -9.21 4.13
N PHE A 31 2.44 -8.58 2.99
CA PHE A 31 1.21 -7.86 2.73
C PHE A 31 0.00 -8.82 2.67
N TRP A 32 0.17 -9.99 2.04
CA TRP A 32 -0.86 -11.04 2.08
C TRP A 32 -1.16 -11.51 3.50
N VAL A 33 -0.13 -11.72 4.34
CA VAL A 33 -0.29 -12.08 5.76
C VAL A 33 -1.07 -11.00 6.50
N ALA A 34 -0.74 -9.72 6.30
CA ALA A 34 -1.48 -8.62 6.92
C ALA A 34 -2.97 -8.62 6.52
N LEU A 35 -3.29 -8.89 5.25
CA LEU A 35 -4.66 -8.96 4.75
C LEU A 35 -5.45 -10.18 5.23
N SER A 36 -4.77 -11.30 5.47
CA SER A 36 -5.43 -12.60 5.69
C SER A 36 -5.34 -13.11 7.12
N GLY A 37 -4.42 -12.58 7.93
CA GLY A 37 -3.99 -13.19 9.20
C GLY A 37 -4.62 -12.63 10.47
N SER A 38 -5.21 -11.43 10.48
CA SER A 38 -5.50 -10.75 11.74
C SER A 38 -6.93 -10.89 12.27
N GLU A 39 -7.93 -11.08 11.40
CA GLU A 39 -9.34 -10.86 11.79
C GLU A 39 -10.22 -12.10 11.69
N ASN A 40 -9.83 -13.13 10.92
CA ASN A 40 -10.55 -14.39 10.83
C ASN A 40 -9.58 -15.56 10.98
N ALA A 41 -9.49 -16.13 12.18
CA ALA A 41 -8.71 -17.35 12.45
C ALA A 41 -9.25 -18.59 11.71
N GLY A 42 -10.42 -18.50 11.09
CA GLY A 42 -11.03 -19.54 10.27
C GLY A 42 -10.65 -19.39 8.79
N GLU A 43 -9.71 -20.22 8.35
CA GLU A 43 -9.37 -20.49 6.94
C GLU A 43 -8.83 -19.30 6.11
N SER A 44 -7.58 -18.91 6.37
CA SER A 44 -6.83 -18.08 5.41
C SER A 44 -6.62 -18.86 4.10
N LYS A 45 -7.31 -18.44 3.04
CA LYS A 45 -7.17 -19.03 1.70
C LYS A 45 -5.99 -18.38 0.98
N ILE A 46 -5.09 -19.20 0.45
CA ILE A 46 -4.01 -18.76 -0.44
C ILE A 46 -4.14 -19.50 -1.76
N GLY A 47 -4.32 -18.74 -2.83
CA GLY A 47 -4.52 -19.29 -4.17
C GLY A 47 -4.02 -18.32 -5.24
N PRO A 48 -3.87 -18.78 -6.50
CA PRO A 48 -3.23 -18.01 -7.57
C PRO A 48 -3.85 -16.61 -7.77
N ASN A 49 -5.18 -16.52 -7.78
CA ASN A 49 -5.89 -15.25 -7.97
C ASN A 49 -5.66 -14.26 -6.80
N ILE A 50 -5.55 -14.77 -5.57
CA ILE A 50 -5.28 -13.94 -4.39
C ILE A 50 -3.88 -13.36 -4.47
N ILE A 51 -2.92 -14.19 -4.87
CA ILE A 51 -1.51 -13.82 -5.02
C ILE A 51 -1.35 -12.79 -6.15
N GLU A 52 -2.01 -12.98 -7.28
CA GLU A 52 -2.01 -12.02 -8.38
C GLU A 52 -2.62 -10.68 -7.95
N ASN A 53 -3.70 -10.69 -7.18
CA ASN A 53 -4.31 -9.48 -6.65
C ASN A 53 -3.38 -8.75 -5.67
N VAL A 54 -2.66 -9.49 -4.82
CA VAL A 54 -1.65 -8.94 -3.92
C VAL A 54 -0.50 -8.31 -4.71
N ASP A 55 0.00 -8.96 -5.76
CA ASP A 55 1.06 -8.41 -6.63
C ASP A 55 0.64 -7.08 -7.25
N LYS A 56 -0.59 -7.00 -7.80
CA LYS A 56 -1.15 -5.76 -8.36
C LYS A 56 -1.22 -4.63 -7.31
N GLN A 57 -1.65 -4.95 -6.09
CA GLN A 57 -1.70 -3.98 -5.00
C GLN A 57 -0.32 -3.48 -4.59
N VAL A 58 0.67 -4.37 -4.48
CA VAL A 58 2.05 -3.99 -4.14
C VAL A 58 2.67 -3.13 -5.25
N ILE A 59 2.43 -3.46 -6.52
CA ILE A 59 2.87 -2.64 -7.65
C ILE A 59 2.23 -1.24 -7.60
N ALA A 60 0.94 -1.15 -7.28
CA ALA A 60 0.26 0.15 -7.14
C ALA A 60 0.87 1.00 -6.02
N LEU A 61 1.17 0.40 -4.85
CA LEU A 61 1.86 1.07 -3.75
C LEU A 61 3.25 1.55 -4.18
N ARG A 62 4.06 0.68 -4.80
CA ARG A 62 5.41 1.02 -5.27
C ARG A 62 5.38 2.16 -6.29
N ASN A 63 4.44 2.16 -7.21
CA ASN A 63 4.28 3.24 -8.19
C ASN A 63 3.91 4.56 -7.52
N GLY A 64 3.02 4.53 -6.52
CA GLY A 64 2.69 5.71 -5.71
C GLY A 64 3.91 6.27 -4.98
N PHE A 65 4.68 5.41 -4.31
CA PHE A 65 5.92 5.82 -3.63
C PHE A 65 6.98 6.35 -4.61
N ARG A 66 7.16 5.70 -5.76
CA ARG A 66 8.09 6.15 -6.80
C ARG A 66 7.73 7.54 -7.30
N PHE A 67 6.44 7.82 -7.47
CA PHE A 67 5.98 9.15 -7.87
C PHE A 67 6.31 10.21 -6.82
N MET A 68 6.07 9.93 -5.54
CA MET A 68 6.43 10.87 -4.45
C MET A 68 7.93 11.15 -4.41
N ILE A 69 8.76 10.11 -4.48
CA ILE A 69 10.23 10.26 -4.46
C ILE A 69 10.69 11.09 -5.67
N GLY A 70 10.14 10.83 -6.86
CA GLY A 70 10.43 11.63 -8.05
C GLY A 70 10.00 13.09 -7.91
N GLY A 71 8.85 13.35 -7.28
CA GLY A 71 8.37 14.70 -6.99
C GLY A 71 9.25 15.48 -5.99
N CYS A 72 9.97 14.78 -5.12
CA CYS A 72 10.89 15.38 -4.16
C CYS A 72 12.32 15.58 -4.71
N GLN A 73 12.60 15.14 -5.94
CA GLN A 73 13.93 15.28 -6.53
C GLN A 73 14.31 16.76 -6.69
N GLY A 74 15.38 17.20 -6.02
CA GLY A 74 15.83 18.60 -6.01
C GLY A 74 15.21 19.48 -4.93
N PHE A 75 14.37 18.92 -4.05
CA PHE A 75 13.87 19.64 -2.89
C PHE A 75 14.96 19.80 -1.81
N THR A 76 15.29 21.03 -1.43
CA THR A 76 16.40 21.37 -0.51
C THR A 76 15.95 21.69 0.92
N GLY A 77 14.66 21.51 1.26
CA GLY A 77 14.15 21.75 2.62
C GLY A 77 13.86 23.21 2.98
N ASN A 78 14.47 24.17 2.28
CA ASN A 78 14.48 25.59 2.67
C ASN A 78 13.32 26.43 2.10
N GLY A 79 12.23 25.81 1.65
CA GLY A 79 11.14 26.48 0.91
C GLY A 79 9.76 26.50 1.59
N PHE A 80 9.57 25.84 2.73
CA PHE A 80 8.29 25.86 3.46
C PHE A 80 8.42 26.79 4.67
N SER A 81 8.29 28.09 4.45
CA SER A 81 8.36 29.04 5.56
C SER A 81 7.03 29.19 6.28
N GLU A 82 5.86 28.93 5.66
CA GLU A 82 4.57 29.03 6.34
C GLU A 82 3.47 28.12 5.75
N PHE A 83 2.63 27.55 6.63
CA PHE A 83 1.40 26.82 6.26
C PHE A 83 0.44 27.66 5.40
N SER A 84 0.52 28.99 5.52
CA SER A 84 -0.28 29.98 4.77
C SER A 84 -0.01 29.96 3.26
N GLN A 85 1.12 29.43 2.83
CA GLN A 85 1.54 29.38 1.42
C GLN A 85 1.14 28.08 0.71
N LEU A 86 0.57 27.11 1.45
CA LEU A 86 0.12 25.85 0.88
C LEU A 86 -1.20 26.05 0.13
N ARG A 87 -1.37 25.36 -1.00
CA ARG A 87 -2.66 25.35 -1.69
C ARG A 87 -3.67 24.58 -0.84
N THR A 88 -4.95 24.91 -0.97
CA THR A 88 -6.04 24.22 -0.26
C THR A 88 -5.99 22.69 -0.45
N LEU A 89 -5.62 22.22 -1.65
CA LEU A 89 -5.45 20.80 -1.94
C LEU A 89 -4.28 20.17 -1.16
N ASP A 90 -3.18 20.90 -0.98
CA ASP A 90 -2.02 20.43 -0.23
C ASP A 90 -2.35 20.36 1.27
N VAL A 91 -3.10 21.33 1.79
CA VAL A 91 -3.61 21.34 3.17
C VAL A 91 -4.56 20.16 3.41
N ASP A 92 -5.50 19.91 2.49
CA ASP A 92 -6.42 18.77 2.58
C ASP A 92 -5.67 17.43 2.55
N MET A 93 -4.67 17.28 1.68
CA MET A 93 -3.82 16.08 1.65
C MET A 93 -3.05 15.88 2.97
N LEU A 94 -2.52 16.94 3.57
CA LEU A 94 -1.85 16.87 4.88
C LEU A 94 -2.82 16.44 5.99
N GLN A 95 -4.04 16.98 6.01
CA GLN A 95 -5.06 16.60 6.97
C GLN A 95 -5.47 15.14 6.82
N ASN A 96 -5.70 14.69 5.58
CA ASN A 96 -6.02 13.30 5.27
C ASN A 96 -4.88 12.36 5.69
N CYS A 97 -3.63 12.75 5.46
CA CYS A 97 -2.45 11.99 5.89
C CYS A 97 -2.39 11.87 7.42
N HIS A 98 -2.59 12.99 8.14
CA HIS A 98 -2.61 13.00 9.59
C HIS A 98 -3.71 12.09 10.16
N ALA A 99 -4.92 12.18 9.62
CA ALA A 99 -6.04 11.32 10.01
C ALA A 99 -5.76 9.83 9.74
N PHE A 100 -5.17 9.51 8.58
CA PHE A 100 -4.77 8.16 8.23
C PHE A 100 -3.72 7.60 9.19
N VAL A 101 -2.67 8.38 9.52
CA VAL A 101 -1.62 7.96 10.46
C VAL A 101 -2.21 7.70 11.84
N LYS A 102 -3.02 8.63 12.36
CA LYS A 102 -3.68 8.48 13.67
C LYS A 102 -4.56 7.22 13.72
N LYS A 103 -5.35 6.98 12.68
CA LYS A 103 -6.18 5.77 12.56
C LYS A 103 -5.33 4.49 12.50
N SER A 104 -4.24 4.53 11.74
CA SER A 104 -3.34 3.39 11.57
C SER A 104 -2.67 2.99 12.87
N ILE A 105 -2.20 3.97 13.66
CA ILE A 105 -1.60 3.71 14.99
C ILE A 105 -2.60 2.99 15.89
N GLY A 106 -3.84 3.50 16.02
CA GLY A 106 -4.87 2.85 16.82
C GLY A 106 -5.21 1.42 16.34
N ASN A 107 -5.29 1.21 15.03
CA ASN A 107 -5.52 -0.13 14.49
C ASN A 107 -4.34 -1.09 14.78
N TYR A 108 -3.10 -0.60 14.77
CA TYR A 108 -1.93 -1.41 15.13
C TYR A 108 -1.94 -1.79 16.62
N GLU A 109 -2.33 -0.87 17.51
CA GLU A 109 -2.48 -1.13 18.95
C GLU A 109 -3.53 -2.22 19.22
N GLU A 110 -4.57 -2.30 18.40
CA GLU A 110 -5.63 -3.31 18.48
C GLU A 110 -5.34 -4.57 17.62
N PHE A 111 -4.14 -4.73 17.07
CA PHE A 111 -3.75 -5.84 16.19
C PHE A 111 -4.64 -6.02 14.94
N LYS A 112 -5.30 -4.95 14.48
CA LYS A 112 -6.18 -4.92 13.30
C LYS A 112 -5.40 -4.71 12.00
N PHE A 113 -4.44 -5.59 11.72
CA PHE A 113 -3.52 -5.47 10.57
C PHE A 113 -4.23 -5.46 9.21
N ARG A 114 -5.30 -6.25 9.05
CA ARG A 114 -6.09 -6.27 7.82
C ARG A 114 -6.76 -4.92 7.57
N THR A 115 -7.32 -4.32 8.61
CA THR A 115 -7.89 -2.97 8.55
C THR A 115 -6.82 -1.96 8.12
N VAL A 116 -5.60 -1.99 8.71
CA VAL A 116 -4.49 -1.11 8.29
C VAL A 116 -4.12 -1.30 6.82
N ALA A 117 -3.96 -2.55 6.36
CA ALA A 117 -3.58 -2.84 4.99
C ALA A 117 -4.61 -2.33 3.96
N ASN A 118 -5.91 -2.48 4.27
CA ASN A 118 -7.00 -1.95 3.45
C ASN A 118 -7.03 -0.42 3.47
N ASP A 119 -6.89 0.20 4.64
CA ASP A 119 -6.86 1.66 4.80
C ASP A 119 -5.69 2.27 4.01
N LEU A 120 -4.52 1.63 4.04
CA LEU A 120 -3.35 2.05 3.26
C LEU A 120 -3.64 2.01 1.76
N MET A 121 -4.24 0.92 1.27
CA MET A 121 -4.59 0.79 -0.14
C MET A 121 -5.60 1.86 -0.57
N GLN A 122 -6.62 2.08 0.25
CA GLN A 122 -7.63 3.10 0.00
C GLN A 122 -7.03 4.51 -0.02
N PHE A 123 -6.13 4.81 0.92
CA PHE A 123 -5.43 6.08 0.98
C PHE A 123 -4.61 6.35 -0.28
N VAL A 124 -3.80 5.37 -0.71
CA VAL A 124 -2.96 5.51 -1.90
C VAL A 124 -3.79 5.62 -3.18
N GLN A 125 -4.86 4.84 -3.32
CA GLN A 125 -5.68 4.85 -4.54
C GLN A 125 -6.56 6.10 -4.65
N ARG A 126 -7.28 6.46 -3.58
CA ARG A 126 -8.28 7.53 -3.62
C ARG A 126 -7.68 8.90 -3.33
N ASN A 127 -7.01 9.04 -2.19
CA ASN A 127 -6.55 10.35 -1.75
C ASN A 127 -5.30 10.75 -2.54
N PHE A 128 -4.33 9.85 -2.64
CA PHE A 128 -3.06 10.16 -3.27
C PHE A 128 -3.14 10.16 -4.81
N SER A 129 -3.40 9.01 -5.44
CA SER A 129 -3.37 8.90 -6.90
C SER A 129 -4.50 9.68 -7.58
N ALA A 130 -5.76 9.41 -7.24
CA ALA A 130 -6.89 9.98 -7.97
C ALA A 130 -7.08 11.49 -7.71
N ASN A 131 -7.00 11.93 -6.45
CA ASN A 131 -7.28 13.32 -6.11
C ASN A 131 -6.03 14.21 -6.20
N TYR A 132 -4.93 13.82 -5.57
CA TYR A 132 -3.77 14.72 -5.45
C TYR A 132 -2.86 14.72 -6.67
N VAL A 133 -2.48 13.54 -7.17
CA VAL A 133 -1.56 13.43 -8.31
C VAL A 133 -2.20 13.98 -9.59
N VAL A 134 -3.42 13.54 -9.94
CA VAL A 134 -4.10 13.98 -11.17
C VAL A 134 -4.34 15.49 -11.19
N SER A 135 -4.81 16.08 -10.10
CA SER A 135 -5.03 17.54 -10.03
C SER A 135 -3.73 18.33 -10.15
N ASN A 136 -2.63 17.83 -9.60
CA ASN A 136 -1.31 18.46 -9.77
C ASN A 136 -0.77 18.35 -11.20
N PHE A 137 -1.07 17.27 -11.91
CA PHE A 137 -0.74 17.14 -13.32
C PHE A 137 -1.51 18.16 -14.16
N GLN A 138 -2.83 18.28 -14.01
CA GLN A 138 -3.61 19.23 -14.79
C GLN A 138 -3.11 20.68 -14.66
N PHE A 139 -2.66 21.09 -13.47
CA PHE A 139 -2.12 22.43 -13.25
C PHE A 139 -0.74 22.68 -13.87
N LYS A 140 0.12 21.66 -14.00
CA LYS A 140 1.47 21.85 -14.57
C LYS A 140 1.49 21.96 -16.10
N TYR A 141 0.42 21.55 -16.76
CA TYR A 141 0.31 21.53 -18.22
C TYR A 141 -0.74 22.53 -18.76
N CYS A 142 -1.20 23.45 -17.92
CA CYS A 142 -1.92 24.66 -18.29
C CYS A 142 -1.04 25.88 -17.97
#